data_AF-A0A2G9QBN6-F1
#
_entry.id   AF-A0A2G9QBN6-F1
#
_cell.length_a   1.000
_cell.length_b   1.000
_cell.length_c   1.000
_cell.angle_alpha   90.00
_cell.angle_beta   90.00
_cell.angle_gamma   90.00
#
_symmetry.space_group_name_H-M   'P 1'
#
loop_
_entity.id
_entity.type
_entity.pdbx_description
1 polymer ?
#
loop_
_entity_poly.entity_id
_entity_poly.type
_entity_poly.pdbx_seq_one_letter_code
_entity_poly.pdbx_strand_id
1 'polypeptide(L)' 'MKEYRITDHDNEVKMDILNDTDFMAIFIDMFRELPCLWEINHPHYKNQTKRKAVLDQLLEIVKQVIPTADMTY' A
#
# COMPACT_ATOMS: atom_id res chain seq x y z
N MET A 1 -17.59 -28.02 -3.99
CA MET A 1 -17.83 -26.91 -4.93
C MET A 1 -18.73 -25.86 -4.25
N LYS A 2 -18.14 -24.96 -3.45
CA LYS A 2 -18.74 -23.69 -2.98
C LYS A 2 -17.59 -22.75 -2.55
N GLU A 3 -16.77 -22.32 -3.51
CA GLU A 3 -15.80 -21.23 -3.36
C GLU A 3 -16.45 -19.92 -3.85
N TYR A 4 -17.44 -19.41 -3.11
CA TYR A 4 -18.15 -18.18 -3.55
C TYR A 4 -18.66 -17.32 -2.38
N ARG A 5 -17.91 -17.25 -1.27
CA ARG A 5 -18.38 -16.44 -0.12
C ARG A 5 -17.30 -15.79 0.75
N ILE A 6 -16.02 -15.89 0.36
CA ILE A 6 -14.90 -15.30 1.12
C ILE A 6 -14.52 -13.93 0.53
N THR A 7 -14.64 -13.76 -0.78
CA THR A 7 -14.22 -12.55 -1.50
C THR A 7 -15.02 -11.30 -1.14
N ASP A 8 -16.32 -11.41 -0.86
CA ASP A 8 -17.15 -10.24 -0.58
C ASP A 8 -16.89 -9.63 0.80
N HIS A 9 -16.70 -10.48 1.82
CA HIS A 9 -16.44 -10.01 3.18
C HIS A 9 -15.04 -9.39 3.32
N ASP A 10 -14.03 -10.01 2.72
CA ASP A 10 -12.67 -9.46 2.71
C ASP A 10 -12.60 -8.13 1.94
N ASN A 11 -13.38 -7.98 0.87
CA ASN A 11 -13.41 -6.75 0.10
C ASN A 11 -14.17 -5.63 0.83
N GLU A 12 -15.24 -5.95 1.56
CA GLU A 12 -15.96 -4.99 2.42
C GLU A 12 -15.07 -4.48 3.55
N VAL A 13 -14.33 -5.38 4.22
CA VAL A 13 -13.36 -5.03 5.28
C VAL A 13 -12.19 -4.20 4.73
N LYS A 14 -11.68 -4.50 3.53
CA LYS A 14 -10.66 -3.67 2.86
C LYS A 14 -11.17 -2.25 2.62
N MET A 15 -12.41 -2.10 2.15
CA MET A 15 -13.01 -0.79 1.90
C MET A 15 -13.20 -0.02 3.21
N ASP A 16 -13.57 -0.69 4.30
CA ASP A 16 -13.72 -0.06 5.62
C ASP A 16 -12.36 0.45 6.18
N ILE A 17 -11.29 -0.34 6.05
CA ILE A 17 -9.94 0.09 6.48
C ILE A 17 -9.39 1.23 5.60
N LEU A 18 -9.68 1.25 4.30
CA LEU A 18 -9.31 2.37 3.44
C LEU A 18 -10.15 3.63 3.69
N ASN A 19 -11.36 3.47 4.24
CA ASN A 19 -12.19 4.58 4.71
C ASN A 19 -11.80 5.05 6.12
N ASP A 20 -10.97 4.27 6.84
CA ASP A 20 -10.41 4.66 8.12
C ASP A 20 -9.48 5.86 7.92
N THR A 21 -9.93 7.01 8.42
CA THR A 21 -9.23 8.28 8.27
C THR A 21 -7.89 8.28 9.02
N ASP A 22 -7.77 7.51 10.10
CA ASP A 22 -6.53 7.41 10.88
C ASP A 22 -5.50 6.57 10.12
N PHE A 23 -5.91 5.44 9.54
CA PHE A 23 -5.04 4.65 8.67
C PHE A 23 -4.57 5.46 7.46
N MET A 24 -5.49 6.18 6.79
CA MET A 24 -5.15 6.99 5.63
C MET A 24 -4.21 8.14 5.98
N ALA A 25 -4.37 8.79 7.14
CA ALA A 25 -3.43 9.81 7.61
C ALA A 25 -2.02 9.23 7.81
N ILE A 26 -1.92 8.08 8.50
CA ILE A 26 -0.65 7.38 8.70
C ILE A 26 -0.02 6.97 7.37
N PHE A 27 -0.81 6.41 6.45
CA PHE A 27 -0.34 6.01 5.13
C PHE A 27 0.21 7.20 4.32
N ILE A 28 -0.51 8.33 4.33
CA ILE A 28 -0.08 9.56 3.65
C ILE A 28 1.22 10.08 4.25
N ASP A 29 1.37 10.07 5.57
CA ASP A 29 2.58 10.55 6.24
C ASP A 29 3.78 9.65 5.91
N MET A 30 3.63 8.33 5.97
CA MET A 30 4.68 7.40 5.53
C MET A 30 5.04 7.59 4.05
N PHE A 31 4.05 7.78 3.17
CA PHE A 31 4.31 8.01 1.75
C PHE A 31 5.06 9.32 1.50
N ARG A 32 4.75 10.38 2.27
CA ARG A 32 5.47 11.67 2.21
C ARG A 32 6.93 11.55 2.61
N GLU A 33 7.26 10.67 3.56
CA GLU A 33 8.64 10.40 3.98
C GLU A 33 9.48 9.68 2.92
N LEU A 34 8.87 9.24 1.81
CA LEU A 34 9.51 8.51 0.72
C LEU A 34 9.61 9.37 -0.56
N PRO A 35 10.46 10.41 -0.59
CA PRO A 35 10.54 11.36 -1.71
C PRO A 35 10.92 10.69 -3.04
N CYS A 36 11.60 9.53 -3.02
CA CYS A 36 11.88 8.79 -4.24
C CYS A 36 10.63 8.29 -4.99
N LEU A 37 9.45 8.30 -4.36
CA LEU A 37 8.18 7.90 -4.97
C LEU A 37 7.45 9.04 -5.68
N TRP A 38 7.59 10.28 -5.21
CA TRP A 38 6.79 11.43 -5.68
C TRP A 38 7.62 12.66 -6.08
N GLU A 39 8.85 12.80 -5.59
CA GLU A 39 9.72 13.93 -5.87
C GLU A 39 10.52 13.70 -7.16
N ILE A 40 10.12 14.38 -8.24
CA ILE A 40 10.71 14.22 -9.59
C ILE A 40 12.21 14.57 -9.62
N ASN A 41 12.62 15.53 -8.79
CA ASN A 41 14.01 15.99 -8.69
C ASN A 41 14.89 15.05 -7.85
N HIS A 42 14.31 14.08 -7.15
CA HIS A 42 15.06 13.18 -6.31
C HIS A 42 15.96 12.26 -7.17
N PRO A 43 17.25 12.09 -6.83
CA PRO A 43 18.21 11.33 -7.64
C PRO A 43 17.82 9.85 -7.79
N HIS A 44 16.92 9.34 -6.95
CA HIS A 44 16.43 7.96 -7.02
C HIS A 44 15.02 7.84 -7.61
N TYR A 45 14.36 8.94 -7.97
CA TYR A 45 13.03 8.92 -8.60
C TYR A 45 13.02 8.12 -9.90
N LYS A 46 14.06 8.30 -10.73
CA LYS A 46 14.23 7.57 -12.01
C LYS A 46 14.85 6.18 -11.82
N ASN A 47 15.32 5.84 -10.63
CA ASN A 47 15.92 4.53 -10.36
C ASN A 47 14.82 3.53 -10.01
N GLN A 48 14.37 2.78 -11.01
CA GLN A 48 13.27 1.81 -10.87
C GLN A 48 13.53 0.79 -9.76
N THR A 49 14.76 0.29 -9.63
CA THR A 49 15.13 -0.70 -8.60
C THR A 49 14.96 -0.13 -7.20
N LYS A 50 15.45 1.09 -6.96
CA LYS A 50 15.30 1.75 -5.66
C LYS A 50 13.84 2.12 -5.38
N ARG A 51 13.12 2.61 -6.40
CA ARG A 51 11.70 2.94 -6.27
C ARG A 51 10.87 1.70 -5.92
N LYS A 52 11.15 0.56 -6.55
CA LYS A 52 10.53 -0.72 -6.25
C LYS A 52 10.85 -1.18 -4.82
N ALA A 53 12.12 -1.15 -4.41
CA ALA A 53 12.50 -1.55 -3.06
C ALA A 53 11.81 -0.73 -1.95
N VAL A 54 11.55 0.56 -2.21
CA VAL A 54 10.82 1.43 -1.29
C VAL A 54 9.32 1.14 -1.29
N LEU A 55 8.74 0.86 -2.46
CA LEU A 55 7.34 0.39 -2.55
C LEU A 55 7.13 -0.95 -1.86
N ASP A 56 8.08 -1.89 -2.01
CA ASP A 56 8.02 -3.21 -1.36
C ASP A 56 8.04 -3.05 0.17
N GLN A 57 8.88 -2.15 0.71
CA GLN A 57 8.88 -1.82 2.15
C GLN A 57 7.55 -1.20 2.61
N LEU A 58 7.00 -0.26 1.83
CA LEU A 58 5.69 0.32 2.14
C LEU A 58 4.59 -0.75 2.16
N LEU A 59 4.64 -1.70 1.23
CA LEU A 59 3.70 -2.82 1.17
C LEU A 59 3.83 -3.75 2.38
N GLU A 60 5.05 -4.03 2.85
CA GLU A 60 5.23 -4.84 4.06
C GLU A 60 4.57 -4.20 5.28
N ILE A 61 4.67 -2.87 5.42
CA ILE A 61 4.01 -2.14 6.51
C ILE A 61 2.49 -2.19 6.34
N VAL A 62 1.98 -1.92 5.14
CA VAL A 62 0.53 -1.99 4.87
C VAL A 62 0.00 -3.41 5.11
N LYS A 63 0.76 -4.46 4.79
CA LYS A 63 0.40 -5.85 5.06
C LYS A 63 0.26 -6.18 6.55
N GLN A 64 0.88 -5.42 7.45
CA GLN A 64 0.66 -5.61 8.89
C GLN A 64 -0.75 -5.16 9.31
N VAL A 65 -1.32 -4.17 8.62
CA VAL A 65 -2.67 -3.66 8.86
C VAL A 65 -3.71 -4.41 8.02
N ILE A 66 -3.37 -4.69 6.76
CA ILE A 66 -4.21 -5.39 5.79
C ILE A 66 -3.43 -6.60 5.26
N PRO A 67 -3.50 -7.78 5.91
CA PRO A 67 -2.72 -8.97 5.52
C PRO A 67 -2.92 -9.43 4.07
N THR A 68 -4.05 -9.07 3.49
CA THR A 68 -4.45 -9.40 2.11
C THR A 68 -4.09 -8.32 1.09
N ALA A 69 -3.28 -7.32 1.48
CA ALA A 69 -2.75 -6.31 0.58
C ALA A 69 -1.73 -6.92 -0.38
N ASP A 70 -1.98 -6.79 -1.68
CA ASP A 70 -1.08 -7.18 -2.74
C ASP A 70 -0.86 -6.03 -3.72
N MET A 71 0.28 -6.04 -4.42
CA MET A 71 0.47 -5.19 -5.59
C MET A 71 0.31 -6.08 -6.82
N THR A 72 -0.78 -5.86 -7.56
CA THR A 72 -0.92 -6.37 -8.92
C THR A 72 -0.27 -5.37 -9.88
N TYR A 73 0.58 -5.86 -10.80
CA TYR A 73 1.36 -5.06 -11.74
C TYR A 73 0.79 -5.13 -13.15
#